data_AF-X1TKB0-F1
#
_entry.id   AF-X1TKB0-F1
#
_cell.length_a   1.000
_cell.length_b   1.000
_cell.length_c   1.000
_cell.angle_alpha   90.00
_cell.angle_beta   90.00
_cell.angle_gamma   90.00
#
_symmetry.space_group_name_H-M   'P 1'
#
loop_
_entity.id
_entity.type
_entity.pdbx_description
1 polymer ?
#
loop_
_entity_poly.entity_id
_entity_poly.type
_entity_poly.pdbx_seq_one_letter_code
_entity_poly.pdbx_strand_id
1 'polypeptide(L)'
;MNIVEHKTEKMGDLINSIRCLVAKTVTAYIPSGLQNIYVVGSYSSGEVTILRDTCSDKICMSDIDVIVDVSPFTLLKCHIVNLAQKLSGILTSKIESEGIKTHASIHITSFTLFNSLRFLKAQNTVYLYELTPIDFSQKNYANASHMQCTPNKLDSMNLVFSSIADYVFTKLELVEDDTIHERTYMLAKRCLTILYSFMLFKGIHPRSYVMRISLARRNFDKLNEVLSDEDLQVLDALVEYKLTGDGEVLTQKLPVKP
;
A
#
# COMPACT_ATOMS: atom_id res chain seq x y z
N MET A 1 -30.25 -6.87 -6.05
CA MET A 1 -29.94 -6.43 -4.67
C MET A 1 -29.39 -7.65 -3.94
N ASN A 2 -28.25 -7.55 -3.22
CA ASN A 2 -27.37 -8.63 -2.68
C ASN A 2 -26.08 -9.00 -3.45
N ILE A 3 -25.58 -8.14 -4.36
CA ILE A 3 -24.29 -8.41 -5.05
C ILE A 3 -23.08 -7.85 -4.26
N VAL A 4 -23.27 -6.83 -3.42
CA VAL A 4 -22.18 -6.15 -2.72
C VAL A 4 -21.68 -6.96 -1.52
N GLU A 5 -22.56 -7.46 -0.65
CA GLU A 5 -22.15 -8.23 0.55
C GLU A 5 -21.42 -9.53 0.20
N HIS A 6 -21.89 -10.27 -0.81
CA HIS A 6 -21.30 -11.54 -1.22
C HIS A 6 -19.95 -11.38 -1.95
N LYS A 7 -19.66 -10.19 -2.49
CA LYS A 7 -18.35 -9.84 -3.07
C LYS A 7 -17.32 -9.47 -1.98
N THR A 8 -17.74 -8.79 -0.92
CA THR A 8 -16.85 -8.34 0.17
C THR A 8 -16.32 -9.51 1.00
N GLU A 9 -17.15 -10.51 1.28
CA GLU A 9 -16.76 -11.70 2.05
C GLU A 9 -15.70 -12.54 1.33
N LYS A 10 -15.91 -12.82 0.03
CA LYS A 10 -14.91 -13.51 -0.82
C LYS A 10 -13.61 -12.72 -0.99
N MET A 11 -13.67 -11.40 -0.90
CA MET A 11 -12.49 -10.53 -0.98
C MET A 11 -11.68 -10.53 0.31
N GLY A 12 -12.35 -10.53 1.46
CA GLY A 12 -11.71 -10.74 2.76
C GLY A 12 -10.96 -12.06 2.82
N ASP A 13 -11.58 -13.13 2.31
CA ASP A 13 -10.96 -14.47 2.23
C ASP A 13 -9.71 -14.49 1.35
N LEU A 14 -9.75 -13.82 0.18
CA LEU A 14 -8.59 -13.73 -0.71
C LEU A 14 -7.42 -12.96 -0.08
N ILE A 15 -7.70 -11.79 0.52
CA ILE A 15 -6.68 -10.98 1.21
C ILE A 15 -6.06 -11.77 2.37
N ASN A 16 -6.88 -12.49 3.13
CA ASN A 16 -6.41 -13.34 4.23
C ASN A 16 -5.59 -14.52 3.70
N SER A 17 -5.99 -15.16 2.60
CA SER A 17 -5.21 -16.22 1.94
C SER A 17 -3.82 -15.73 1.54
N ILE A 18 -3.73 -14.56 0.90
CA ILE A 18 -2.46 -13.93 0.52
C ILE A 18 -1.60 -13.65 1.76
N ARG A 19 -2.18 -13.08 2.83
CA ARG A 19 -1.44 -12.86 4.10
C ARG A 19 -0.92 -14.17 4.69
N CYS A 20 -1.71 -15.24 4.66
CA CYS A 20 -1.26 -16.56 5.09
C CYS A 20 -0.12 -17.10 4.20
N LEU A 21 -0.17 -16.88 2.88
CA LEU A 21 0.88 -17.27 1.95
C LEU A 21 2.19 -16.51 2.21
N VAL A 22 2.11 -15.20 2.48
CA VAL A 22 3.24 -14.36 2.93
C VAL A 22 3.85 -14.97 4.18
N ALA A 23 3.06 -15.20 5.23
CA ALA A 23 3.53 -15.73 6.50
C ALA A 23 4.21 -17.10 6.34
N LYS A 24 3.58 -18.02 5.61
CA LYS A 24 4.14 -19.36 5.33
C LYS A 24 5.45 -19.25 4.56
N THR A 25 5.51 -18.40 3.55
CA THR A 25 6.71 -18.22 2.72
C THR A 25 7.84 -17.61 3.54
N VAL A 26 7.62 -16.52 4.27
CA VAL A 26 8.68 -15.89 5.09
C VAL A 26 9.17 -16.84 6.17
N THR A 27 8.28 -17.52 6.90
CA THR A 27 8.64 -18.42 8.01
C THR A 27 9.45 -19.63 7.52
N ALA A 28 9.15 -20.14 6.31
CA ALA A 28 9.90 -21.25 5.73
C ALA A 28 11.37 -20.91 5.42
N TYR A 29 11.66 -19.65 5.08
CA TYR A 29 13.01 -19.21 4.71
C TYR A 29 13.76 -18.48 5.83
N ILE A 30 13.05 -17.95 6.83
CA ILE A 30 13.61 -17.28 8.00
C ILE A 30 13.08 -17.95 9.27
N PRO A 31 13.47 -19.22 9.55
CA PRO A 31 12.95 -19.94 10.72
C PRO A 31 13.56 -19.46 12.04
N SER A 32 14.75 -18.83 12.01
CA SER A 32 15.46 -18.39 13.22
C SER A 32 15.70 -16.88 13.23
N GLY A 33 15.40 -16.25 14.36
CA GLY A 33 15.54 -14.81 14.56
C GLY A 33 14.52 -13.96 13.82
N LEU A 34 13.46 -14.55 13.25
CA LEU A 34 12.25 -13.82 12.85
C LEU A 34 11.55 -13.31 14.10
N GLN A 35 11.26 -12.01 14.14
CA GLN A 35 10.55 -11.38 15.24
C GLN A 35 9.09 -11.15 14.85
N ASN A 36 8.83 -10.47 13.74
CA ASN A 36 7.48 -10.14 13.27
C ASN A 36 7.41 -10.03 11.74
N ILE A 37 6.19 -10.11 11.20
CA ILE A 37 5.87 -9.87 9.78
C ILE A 37 4.74 -8.84 9.73
N TYR A 38 4.90 -7.82 8.90
CA TYR A 38 3.93 -6.75 8.73
C TYR A 38 3.58 -6.59 7.26
N VAL A 39 2.33 -6.24 6.98
CA VAL A 39 1.91 -5.62 5.72
C VAL A 39 1.82 -4.10 5.89
N VAL A 40 2.08 -3.38 4.81
CA VAL A 40 1.93 -1.92 4.73
C VAL A 40 1.08 -1.53 3.51
N GLY A 41 0.73 -0.25 3.38
CA GLY A 41 -0.04 0.27 2.26
C GLY A 41 -1.46 -0.31 2.16
N SER A 42 -1.93 -0.61 0.94
CA SER A 42 -3.32 -1.04 0.71
C SER A 42 -3.70 -2.33 1.47
N TYR A 43 -2.75 -3.23 1.70
CA TYR A 43 -2.99 -4.44 2.48
C TYR A 43 -3.11 -4.17 3.97
N SER A 44 -2.49 -3.11 4.50
CA SER A 44 -2.63 -2.77 5.92
C SER A 44 -3.92 -2.01 6.20
N SER A 45 -4.34 -1.11 5.29
CA SER A 45 -5.59 -0.37 5.42
C SER A 45 -6.83 -1.15 5.00
N GLY A 46 -6.68 -2.34 4.40
CA GLY A 46 -7.79 -3.14 3.86
C GLY A 46 -8.37 -2.57 2.56
N GLU A 47 -7.70 -1.59 1.95
CA GLU A 47 -8.12 -0.91 0.73
C GLU A 47 -7.47 -1.54 -0.51
N VAL A 48 -7.32 -2.86 -0.55
CA VAL A 48 -6.73 -3.56 -1.69
C VAL A 48 -7.64 -3.40 -2.91
N THR A 49 -7.08 -2.89 -4.01
CA THR A 49 -7.79 -2.78 -5.28
C THR A 49 -7.72 -4.10 -6.03
N ILE A 50 -8.84 -4.48 -6.64
CA ILE A 50 -8.95 -5.65 -7.51
C ILE A 50 -9.53 -5.20 -8.85
N LEU A 51 -8.75 -5.28 -9.92
CA LEU A 51 -9.23 -5.09 -11.29
C LEU A 51 -9.45 -6.46 -11.92
N ARG A 52 -10.67 -6.71 -12.39
CA ARG A 52 -10.96 -7.89 -13.21
C ARG A 52 -10.86 -7.47 -14.66
N ASP A 53 -9.88 -7.99 -15.36
CA ASP A 53 -9.83 -7.87 -16.81
C ASP A 53 -10.86 -8.84 -17.39
N THR A 54 -11.86 -8.33 -18.11
CA THR A 54 -12.89 -9.16 -18.74
C THR A 54 -12.35 -10.02 -19.88
N CYS A 55 -11.16 -9.70 -20.38
CA CYS A 55 -10.51 -10.37 -21.50
C CYS A 55 -9.44 -11.38 -21.06
N SER A 56 -9.15 -11.47 -19.76
CA SER A 56 -8.11 -12.33 -19.18
C SER A 56 -8.68 -13.11 -18.01
N ASP A 57 -8.30 -14.38 -17.87
CA ASP A 57 -8.64 -15.17 -16.68
C ASP A 57 -7.89 -14.69 -15.41
N LYS A 58 -7.03 -13.68 -15.54
CA LYS A 58 -6.22 -13.15 -14.44
C LYS A 58 -6.93 -12.02 -13.68
N ILE A 59 -6.76 -12.03 -12.36
CA ILE A 59 -7.21 -10.97 -11.46
C ILE A 59 -6.02 -10.05 -11.19
N CYS A 60 -6.10 -8.76 -11.52
CA CYS A 60 -5.06 -7.80 -11.16
C CYS A 60 -5.34 -7.26 -9.76
N MET A 61 -4.34 -7.29 -8.87
CA MET A 61 -4.45 -6.79 -7.50
C MET A 61 -3.40 -5.72 -7.21
N SER A 62 -3.65 -4.90 -6.18
CA SER A 62 -2.62 -3.99 -5.66
C SER A 62 -1.37 -4.77 -5.25
N ASP A 63 -0.21 -4.15 -5.43
CA ASP A 63 1.06 -4.66 -4.93
C ASP A 63 1.03 -4.93 -3.43
N ILE A 64 1.79 -5.95 -3.02
CA ILE A 64 1.92 -6.39 -1.64
C ILE A 64 3.26 -5.92 -1.11
N ASP A 65 3.23 -4.97 -0.19
CA ASP A 65 4.43 -4.51 0.51
C ASP A 65 4.50 -5.15 1.90
N VAL A 66 5.60 -5.86 2.16
CA VAL A 66 5.82 -6.62 3.40
C VAL A 66 7.09 -6.14 4.08
N ILE A 67 7.00 -5.89 5.39
CA ILE A 67 8.16 -5.64 6.25
C ILE A 67 8.36 -6.83 7.17
N VAL A 68 9.55 -7.42 7.13
CA VAL A 68 9.95 -8.54 7.97
C VAL A 68 10.97 -8.07 8.99
N ASP A 69 10.58 -8.08 10.26
CA ASP A 69 11.43 -7.71 11.38
C ASP A 69 12.19 -8.93 11.90
N VAL A 70 13.51 -8.83 11.93
CA VAL A 70 14.41 -9.90 12.34
C VAL A 70 15.46 -9.41 13.33
N SER A 71 16.12 -10.35 14.00
CA SER A 71 17.28 -10.05 14.83
C SER A 71 18.42 -9.42 14.03
N PRO A 72 19.27 -8.57 14.62
CA PRO A 72 20.42 -7.95 13.93
C PRO A 72 21.33 -8.94 13.20
N PHE A 73 21.59 -10.10 13.81
CA PHE A 73 22.42 -11.14 13.21
C PHE A 73 21.73 -11.82 12.02
N THR A 74 20.43 -12.06 12.12
CA THR A 74 19.63 -12.58 11.01
C THR A 74 19.58 -11.57 9.86
N LEU A 75 19.45 -10.27 10.15
CA LEU A 75 19.46 -9.22 9.12
C LEU A 75 20.73 -9.27 8.27
N LEU A 76 21.89 -9.36 8.91
CA LEU A 76 23.18 -9.47 8.21
C LEU A 76 23.23 -10.68 7.28
N LYS A 77 22.80 -11.85 7.77
CA LYS A 77 22.72 -13.08 6.95
C LYS A 77 21.80 -12.89 5.75
N CYS A 78 20.61 -12.32 5.96
CA CYS A 78 19.64 -12.06 4.91
C CYS A 78 20.18 -11.12 3.85
N HIS A 79 20.94 -10.08 4.26
CA HIS A 79 21.56 -9.13 3.36
C HIS A 79 22.65 -9.80 2.50
N ILE A 80 23.54 -10.59 3.10
CA ILE A 80 24.63 -11.28 2.38
C ILE A 80 24.08 -12.16 1.24
N VAL A 81 22.95 -12.83 1.47
CA VAL A 81 22.38 -13.76 0.47
C VAL A 81 21.31 -13.13 -0.42
N ASN A 82 21.11 -11.80 -0.34
CA ASN A 82 20.04 -11.06 -1.02
C ASN A 82 18.66 -11.71 -0.83
N LEU A 83 18.36 -12.13 0.41
CA LEU A 83 17.16 -12.91 0.70
C LEU A 83 15.88 -12.15 0.39
N ALA A 84 15.85 -10.84 0.65
CA ALA A 84 14.68 -10.00 0.42
C ALA A 84 14.20 -10.08 -1.04
N GLN A 85 15.10 -9.86 -2.01
CA GLN A 85 14.78 -9.94 -3.44
C GLN A 85 14.36 -11.35 -3.86
N LYS A 86 15.02 -12.40 -3.33
CA LYS A 86 14.64 -13.79 -3.61
C LYS A 86 13.23 -14.09 -3.12
N LEU A 87 12.90 -13.67 -1.90
CA LEU A 87 11.56 -13.87 -1.34
C LEU A 87 10.51 -13.09 -2.10
N SER A 88 10.78 -11.84 -2.51
CA SER A 88 9.90 -11.04 -3.37
C SER A 88 9.55 -11.82 -4.64
N GLY A 89 10.55 -12.32 -5.36
CA GLY A 89 10.33 -13.09 -6.59
C GLY A 89 9.56 -14.40 -6.37
N ILE A 90 9.89 -15.15 -5.32
CA ILE A 90 9.19 -16.40 -4.97
C ILE A 90 7.72 -16.12 -4.63
N LEU A 91 7.45 -15.09 -3.83
CA LEU A 91 6.11 -14.75 -3.41
C LEU A 91 5.27 -14.25 -4.59
N THR A 92 5.81 -13.34 -5.41
CA THR A 92 5.19 -12.90 -6.66
C THR A 92 4.83 -14.09 -7.54
N SER A 93 5.78 -14.98 -7.82
CA SER A 93 5.55 -16.15 -8.69
C SER A 93 4.47 -17.09 -8.14
N LYS A 94 4.43 -17.30 -6.82
CA LYS A 94 3.38 -18.13 -6.19
C LYS A 94 2.00 -17.50 -6.35
N ILE A 95 1.87 -16.20 -6.13
CA ILE A 95 0.59 -15.50 -6.27
C ILE A 95 0.15 -15.47 -7.73
N GLU A 96 1.07 -15.24 -8.67
CA GLU A 96 0.79 -15.30 -10.10
C GLU A 96 0.35 -16.69 -10.55
N SER A 97 0.88 -17.76 -9.94
CA SER A 97 0.44 -19.13 -10.22
C SER A 97 -1.01 -19.43 -9.78
N GLU A 98 -1.58 -18.60 -8.90
CA GLU A 98 -3.00 -18.63 -8.51
C GLU A 98 -3.87 -17.77 -9.46
N GLY A 99 -3.32 -17.25 -10.55
CA GLY A 99 -4.03 -16.42 -11.52
C GLY A 99 -4.11 -14.94 -11.13
N ILE A 100 -3.29 -14.48 -10.19
CA ILE A 100 -3.35 -13.11 -9.67
C ILE A 100 -2.14 -12.31 -10.16
N LYS A 101 -2.36 -11.29 -11.00
CA LYS A 101 -1.33 -10.35 -11.44
C LYS A 101 -1.08 -9.32 -10.31
N THR A 102 0.05 -9.43 -9.64
CA THR A 102 0.49 -8.50 -8.58
C THR A 102 2.00 -8.62 -8.40
N HIS A 103 2.65 -7.57 -7.89
CA HIS A 103 4.02 -7.68 -7.40
C HIS A 103 4.05 -7.76 -5.87
N ALA A 104 4.94 -8.59 -5.31
CA ALA A 104 5.23 -8.62 -3.89
C ALA A 104 6.63 -8.07 -3.60
N SER A 105 6.70 -7.04 -2.75
CA SER A 105 7.95 -6.44 -2.27
C SER A 105 8.19 -6.81 -0.82
N ILE A 106 9.33 -7.44 -0.52
CA ILE A 106 9.74 -7.80 0.83
C ILE A 106 10.92 -6.93 1.26
N HIS A 107 10.77 -6.25 2.38
CA HIS A 107 11.83 -5.52 3.06
C HIS A 107 12.17 -6.22 4.37
N ILE A 108 13.41 -6.71 4.49
CA ILE A 108 13.91 -7.33 5.73
C ILE A 108 14.68 -6.27 6.52
N THR A 109 14.30 -6.06 7.77
CA THR A 109 14.90 -5.06 8.65
C THR A 109 15.04 -5.59 10.08
N SER A 110 15.68 -4.81 10.96
CA SER A 110 15.74 -5.10 12.39
C SER A 110 15.37 -3.85 13.16
N PHE A 111 14.23 -3.90 13.86
CA PHE A 111 13.78 -2.77 14.67
C PHE A 111 14.65 -2.54 15.90
N THR A 112 15.32 -3.59 16.40
CA THR A 112 16.36 -3.45 17.43
C THR A 112 17.49 -2.53 16.95
N LEU A 113 18.07 -2.82 15.77
CA LEU A 113 19.11 -1.97 15.17
C LEU A 113 18.61 -0.57 14.85
N PHE A 114 17.38 -0.47 14.33
CA PHE A 114 16.75 0.80 14.02
C PHE A 114 16.66 1.72 15.25
N ASN A 115 16.21 1.18 16.40
CA ASN A 115 16.12 1.94 17.64
C ASN A 115 17.49 2.37 18.16
N SER A 116 18.51 1.51 18.03
CA SER A 116 19.86 1.83 18.48
C SER A 116 20.58 2.85 17.58
N LEU A 117 20.20 2.97 16.30
CA LEU A 117 20.86 3.82 15.30
C LEU A 117 19.96 4.96 14.79
N ARG A 118 19.00 5.40 15.61
CA ARG A 118 17.95 6.36 15.22
C ARG A 118 18.49 7.69 14.66
N PHE A 119 19.70 8.09 15.05
CA PHE A 119 20.35 9.35 14.65
C PHE A 119 21.03 9.31 13.27
N LEU A 120 21.21 8.14 12.65
CA LEU A 120 22.01 7.98 11.43
C LEU A 120 21.21 7.85 10.14
N LYS A 121 19.87 7.82 10.18
CA LYS A 121 19.05 7.56 8.98
C LYS A 121 17.97 8.61 8.77
N ALA A 122 17.87 9.11 7.54
CA ALA A 122 16.64 9.69 7.02
C ALA A 122 15.62 8.55 6.89
N GLN A 123 14.60 8.56 7.73
CA GLN A 123 13.62 7.47 7.81
C GLN A 123 12.39 7.84 6.98
N ASN A 124 11.95 6.93 6.11
CA ASN A 124 10.60 7.01 5.55
C ASN A 124 9.63 6.49 6.63
N THR A 125 9.04 7.40 7.38
CA THR A 125 8.23 7.03 8.55
C THR A 125 6.79 6.67 8.19
N VAL A 126 6.38 6.87 6.94
CA VAL A 126 5.05 6.47 6.41
C VAL A 126 4.86 4.97 6.51
N TYR A 127 5.83 4.18 6.06
CA TYR A 127 5.73 2.72 6.13
C TYR A 127 5.67 2.19 7.57
N LEU A 128 6.34 2.86 8.51
CA LEU A 128 6.29 2.50 9.93
C LEU A 128 4.94 2.90 10.57
N TYR A 129 4.36 4.00 10.13
CA TYR A 129 3.04 4.47 10.57
C TYR A 129 1.89 3.54 10.12
N GLU A 130 2.06 2.90 8.95
CA GLU A 130 1.04 2.05 8.31
C GLU A 130 1.19 0.56 8.62
N LEU A 131 2.09 0.16 9.53
CA LEU A 131 2.33 -1.25 9.86
C LEU A 131 1.08 -1.92 10.43
N THR A 132 0.68 -3.02 9.78
CA THR A 132 -0.30 -3.96 10.34
C THR A 132 0.35 -5.35 10.44
N PRO A 133 0.41 -5.95 11.65
CA PRO A 133 1.00 -7.27 11.82
C PRO A 133 0.18 -8.32 11.07
N ILE A 134 0.87 -9.27 10.44
CA ILE A 134 0.25 -10.52 10.01
C ILE A 134 0.29 -11.46 11.20
N ASP A 135 -0.87 -11.85 11.72
CA ASP A 135 -0.92 -12.87 12.76
C ASP A 135 -0.68 -14.25 12.13
N PHE A 136 0.42 -14.90 12.51
CA PHE A 136 0.80 -16.23 12.03
C PHE A 136 0.95 -17.24 13.18
N SER A 137 0.53 -16.90 14.40
CA SER A 137 0.58 -17.82 15.53
C SER A 137 -0.50 -17.53 16.57
N GLN A 138 -1.12 -18.58 17.11
CA GLN A 138 -1.80 -18.51 18.41
C GLN A 138 -0.88 -18.10 19.59
N LYS A 139 0.40 -17.80 19.34
CA LYS A 139 1.24 -17.11 20.32
C LYS A 139 0.93 -15.63 20.20
N ASN A 140 0.39 -15.09 21.29
CA ASN A 140 0.33 -13.66 21.58
C ASN A 140 1.72 -13.05 21.40
N TYR A 141 2.09 -12.71 20.17
CA TYR A 141 3.12 -11.72 19.92
C TYR A 141 2.52 -10.44 20.44
N ALA A 142 2.93 -10.10 21.66
CA ALA A 142 2.51 -8.92 22.38
C ALA A 142 2.43 -7.78 21.38
N ASN A 143 1.19 -7.30 21.13
CA ASN A 143 0.83 -6.17 20.28
C ASN A 143 2.07 -5.33 20.07
N ALA A 144 2.76 -5.54 18.94
CA ALA A 144 4.02 -4.85 18.67
C ALA A 144 3.67 -3.39 18.85
N SER A 145 4.14 -2.83 19.97
CA SER A 145 3.70 -1.53 20.46
C SER A 145 3.83 -0.62 19.27
N HIS A 146 2.70 -0.13 18.73
CA HIS A 146 2.68 0.67 17.53
C HIS A 146 3.83 1.66 17.70
N MET A 147 4.91 1.50 16.91
CA MET A 147 5.95 2.50 16.95
C MET A 147 5.22 3.80 16.68
N GLN A 148 5.22 4.72 17.64
CA GLN A 148 4.64 6.05 17.50
C GLN A 148 5.52 6.82 16.52
N CYS A 149 5.62 6.32 15.29
CA CYS A 149 6.32 6.92 14.19
C CYS A 149 5.27 7.75 13.48
N THR A 150 5.32 9.05 13.70
CA THR A 150 4.41 10.00 13.04
C THR A 150 5.09 10.50 11.77
N PRO A 151 4.44 10.36 10.60
CA PRO A 151 4.95 10.93 9.35
C PRO A 151 5.35 12.39 9.50
N ASN A 152 6.51 12.74 8.98
CA ASN A 152 7.10 14.07 9.10
C ASN A 152 7.06 14.83 7.74
N LYS A 153 7.53 16.08 7.74
CA LYS A 153 7.53 16.90 6.51
C LYS A 153 8.47 16.36 5.43
N LEU A 154 9.57 15.69 5.78
CA LEU A 154 10.44 15.05 4.79
C LEU A 154 9.71 13.91 4.07
N ASP A 155 8.89 13.14 4.79
CA ASP A 155 8.05 12.11 4.20
C ASP A 155 7.07 12.70 3.17
N SER A 156 6.45 13.84 3.49
CA SER A 156 5.55 14.52 2.54
C SER A 156 6.26 14.89 1.23
N MET A 157 7.50 15.38 1.30
CA MET A 157 8.28 15.70 0.10
C MET A 157 8.65 14.44 -0.69
N ASN A 158 9.04 13.36 -0.01
CA ASN A 158 9.36 12.09 -0.65
C ASN A 158 8.16 11.51 -1.41
N LEU A 159 6.95 11.61 -0.84
CA LEU A 159 5.72 11.19 -1.50
C LEU A 159 5.40 12.02 -2.75
N VAL A 160 5.66 13.33 -2.72
CA VAL A 160 5.52 14.20 -3.91
C VAL A 160 6.50 13.77 -5.01
N PHE A 161 7.79 13.61 -4.68
CA PHE A 161 8.80 13.20 -5.66
C PHE A 161 8.51 11.82 -6.25
N SER A 162 8.11 10.85 -5.42
CA SER A 162 7.67 9.54 -5.92
C SER A 162 6.49 9.68 -6.86
N SER A 163 5.48 10.48 -6.50
CA SER A 163 4.29 10.65 -7.35
C SER A 163 4.60 11.29 -8.71
N ILE A 164 5.51 12.26 -8.74
CA ILE A 164 5.98 12.88 -9.98
C ILE A 164 6.80 11.89 -10.82
N ALA A 165 7.73 11.15 -10.20
CA ALA A 165 8.53 10.16 -10.91
C ALA A 165 7.63 9.11 -11.57
N ASP A 166 6.67 8.56 -10.82
CA ASP A 166 5.72 7.57 -11.32
C ASP A 166 4.84 8.12 -12.46
N TYR A 167 4.40 9.38 -12.38
CA TYR A 167 3.67 10.04 -13.47
C TYR A 167 4.53 10.15 -14.74
N VAL A 168 5.79 10.56 -14.60
CA VAL A 168 6.73 10.66 -15.72
C VAL A 168 6.97 9.28 -16.35
N PHE A 169 7.22 8.24 -15.55
CA PHE A 169 7.40 6.87 -16.04
C PHE A 169 6.17 6.37 -16.81
N THR A 170 4.97 6.61 -16.28
CA THR A 170 3.71 6.22 -16.94
C THR A 170 3.51 6.97 -18.26
N LYS A 171 3.84 8.27 -18.30
CA LYS A 171 3.65 9.12 -19.49
C LYS A 171 4.67 8.87 -20.60
N LEU A 172 5.88 8.46 -20.25
CA LEU A 172 6.92 8.11 -21.22
C LEU A 172 6.72 6.71 -21.82
N GLU A 173 5.60 6.04 -21.54
CA GLU A 173 5.27 4.69 -22.01
C GLU A 173 6.41 3.68 -21.82
N LEU A 174 7.22 3.88 -20.79
CA LEU A 174 8.33 2.98 -20.45
C LEU A 174 7.82 1.60 -19.97
N VAL A 175 6.49 1.43 -19.90
CA VAL A 175 5.78 0.18 -19.62
C VAL A 175 4.81 -0.05 -20.79
N GLU A 176 5.24 -0.86 -21.77
CA GLU A 176 4.53 -1.03 -23.05
C GLU A 176 3.21 -1.84 -22.93
N ASP A 177 2.99 -2.55 -21.82
CA ASP A 177 1.90 -3.53 -21.66
C ASP A 177 0.71 -3.10 -20.76
N ASP A 178 0.69 -1.85 -20.25
CA ASP A 178 -0.38 -1.40 -19.35
C ASP A 178 -1.66 -0.99 -20.10
N THR A 179 -2.79 -1.58 -19.69
CA THR A 179 -4.14 -1.23 -20.17
C THR A 179 -4.56 0.20 -19.76
N ILE A 180 -5.54 0.78 -20.45
CA ILE A 180 -6.12 2.09 -20.08
C ILE A 180 -6.65 2.08 -18.63
N HIS A 181 -7.21 0.95 -18.18
CA HIS A 181 -7.71 0.79 -16.82
C HIS A 181 -6.56 0.84 -15.78
N GLU A 182 -5.45 0.16 -16.05
CA GLU A 182 -4.25 0.19 -15.21
C GLU A 182 -3.62 1.59 -15.17
N ARG A 183 -3.50 2.26 -16.33
CA ARG A 183 -3.00 3.64 -16.40
C ARG A 183 -3.89 4.62 -15.60
N THR A 184 -5.21 4.50 -15.73
CA THR A 184 -6.18 5.32 -14.97
C THR A 184 -6.10 5.03 -13.47
N TYR A 185 -5.95 3.75 -13.09
CA TYR A 185 -5.75 3.33 -11.70
C TYR A 185 -4.47 3.93 -11.10
N MET A 186 -3.37 3.88 -11.85
CA MET A 186 -2.11 4.49 -11.43
C MET A 186 -2.26 5.99 -11.22
N LEU A 187 -2.90 6.70 -12.16
CA LEU A 187 -3.17 8.13 -12.00
C LEU A 187 -3.99 8.43 -10.75
N ALA A 188 -5.08 7.69 -10.51
CA ALA A 188 -5.92 7.84 -9.32
C ALA A 188 -5.10 7.66 -8.03
N LYS A 189 -4.30 6.60 -7.94
CA LYS A 189 -3.39 6.34 -6.80
C LYS A 189 -2.44 7.51 -6.57
N ARG A 190 -1.88 8.13 -7.62
CA ARG A 190 -0.94 9.25 -7.49
C ARG A 190 -1.61 10.55 -7.07
N CYS A 191 -2.77 10.90 -7.62
CA CYS A 191 -3.55 12.05 -7.15
C CYS A 191 -3.86 11.94 -5.65
N LEU A 192 -4.27 10.75 -5.19
CA LEU A 192 -4.56 10.47 -3.78
C LEU A 192 -3.31 10.45 -2.89
N THR A 193 -2.14 10.15 -3.45
CA THR A 193 -0.84 10.21 -2.74
C THR A 193 -0.37 11.66 -2.60
N ILE A 194 -0.61 12.50 -3.61
CA ILE A 194 -0.35 13.94 -3.53
C ILE A 194 -1.23 14.59 -2.45
N LEU A 195 -2.53 14.28 -2.42
CA LEU A 195 -3.42 14.70 -1.33
C LEU A 195 -2.84 14.31 0.04
N TYR A 196 -2.43 13.05 0.18
CA TYR A 196 -1.83 12.57 1.44
C TYR A 196 -0.58 13.37 1.81
N SER A 197 0.27 13.68 0.85
CA SER A 197 1.48 14.49 1.06
C SER A 197 1.14 15.86 1.63
N PHE A 198 0.16 16.56 1.05
CA PHE A 198 -0.30 17.85 1.56
C PHE A 198 -0.90 17.76 2.97
N MET A 199 -1.71 16.73 3.22
CA MET A 199 -2.27 16.48 4.55
C MET A 199 -1.17 16.26 5.59
N LEU A 200 -0.15 15.46 5.28
CA LEU A 200 1.01 15.24 6.15
C LEU A 200 1.78 16.54 6.41
N PHE A 201 1.98 17.35 5.37
CA PHE A 201 2.64 18.65 5.50
C PHE A 201 1.91 19.60 6.46
N LYS A 202 0.57 19.54 6.47
CA LYS A 202 -0.33 20.28 7.38
C LYS A 202 -0.54 19.58 8.74
N GLY A 203 0.13 18.46 9.00
CA GLY A 203 0.06 17.73 10.26
C GLY A 203 -1.22 16.91 10.44
N ILE A 204 -1.87 16.51 9.35
CA ILE A 204 -3.03 15.62 9.32
C ILE A 204 -2.55 14.24 8.85
N HIS A 205 -2.76 13.20 9.67
CA HIS A 205 -2.22 11.86 9.46
C HIS A 205 -3.33 10.83 9.18
N PRO A 206 -3.91 10.78 7.98
CA PRO A 206 -4.87 9.75 7.60
C PRO A 206 -4.17 8.39 7.41
N ARG A 207 -4.85 7.29 7.79
CA ARG A 207 -4.33 5.91 7.63
C ARG A 207 -4.85 5.19 6.38
N SER A 208 -5.84 5.76 5.70
CA SER A 208 -6.55 5.12 4.60
C SER A 208 -6.95 6.15 3.55
N TYR A 209 -7.17 5.73 2.31
CA TYR A 209 -7.71 6.55 1.24
C TYR A 209 -9.08 7.15 1.60
N VAL A 210 -10.01 6.34 2.14
CA VAL A 210 -11.30 6.83 2.64
C VAL A 210 -11.13 7.87 3.74
N MET A 211 -10.21 7.63 4.69
CA MET A 211 -9.91 8.59 5.75
C MET A 211 -9.37 9.92 5.19
N ARG A 212 -8.56 9.90 4.12
CA ARG A 212 -8.00 11.12 3.50
C ARG A 212 -9.12 12.08 3.12
N ILE A 213 -10.14 11.62 2.40
CA ILE A 213 -11.25 12.48 1.95
C ILE A 213 -12.07 13.00 3.14
N SER A 214 -12.44 12.12 4.07
CA SER A 214 -13.23 12.52 5.24
C SER A 214 -12.51 13.56 6.10
N LEU A 215 -11.20 13.40 6.32
CA LEU A 215 -10.39 14.33 7.09
C LEU A 215 -10.08 15.61 6.31
N ALA A 216 -9.92 15.53 4.98
CA ALA A 216 -9.74 16.70 4.14
C ALA A 216 -10.96 17.63 4.20
N ARG A 217 -12.18 17.06 4.09
CA ARG A 217 -13.44 17.81 4.26
C ARG A 217 -13.55 18.44 5.65
N ARG A 218 -13.23 17.70 6.71
CA ARG A 218 -13.27 18.21 8.10
C ARG A 218 -12.22 19.29 8.40
N ASN A 219 -11.13 19.33 7.63
CA ASN A 219 -10.04 20.28 7.80
C ASN A 219 -9.91 21.19 6.57
N PHE A 220 -11.02 21.43 5.86
CA PHE A 220 -10.98 22.16 4.59
C PHE A 220 -10.37 23.55 4.74
N ASP A 221 -10.66 24.25 5.84
CA ASP A 221 -10.06 25.56 6.15
C ASP A 221 -8.53 25.56 6.19
N LYS A 222 -7.89 24.42 6.45
CA LYS A 222 -6.42 24.27 6.45
C LYS A 222 -5.84 23.90 5.09
N LEU A 223 -6.70 23.47 4.17
CA LEU A 223 -6.37 22.85 2.89
C LEU A 223 -6.86 23.67 1.69
N ASN A 224 -7.78 24.62 1.90
CA ASN A 224 -8.41 25.41 0.85
C ASN A 224 -7.45 26.31 0.06
N GLU A 225 -6.23 26.54 0.56
CA GLU A 225 -5.15 27.21 -0.19
C GLU A 225 -4.65 26.39 -1.39
N VAL A 226 -4.86 25.07 -1.40
CA VAL A 226 -4.37 24.14 -2.43
C VAL A 226 -5.45 23.21 -2.98
N LEU A 227 -6.64 23.18 -2.35
CA LEU A 227 -7.75 22.30 -2.72
C LEU A 227 -9.06 23.09 -2.80
N SER A 228 -9.79 22.93 -3.89
CA SER A 228 -11.16 23.40 -4.05
C SER A 228 -12.18 22.33 -3.63
N ASP A 229 -13.45 22.72 -3.52
CA ASP A 229 -14.55 21.77 -3.32
C ASP A 229 -14.71 20.84 -4.53
N GLU A 230 -14.49 21.34 -5.74
CA GLU A 230 -14.46 20.54 -6.97
C GLU A 230 -13.34 19.50 -6.92
N ASP A 231 -12.14 19.88 -6.47
CA ASP A 231 -11.03 18.93 -6.31
C ASP A 231 -11.41 17.81 -5.33
N LEU A 232 -12.08 18.14 -4.21
CA LEU A 232 -12.54 17.13 -3.26
C LEU A 232 -13.59 16.18 -3.84
N GLN A 233 -14.45 16.65 -4.76
CA GLN A 233 -15.40 15.78 -5.47
C GLN A 233 -14.68 14.83 -6.43
N VAL A 234 -13.72 15.35 -7.20
CA VAL A 234 -12.88 14.52 -8.09
C VAL A 234 -12.10 13.49 -7.28
N LEU A 235 -11.47 13.89 -6.17
CA LEU A 235 -10.70 13.00 -5.31
C LEU A 235 -11.58 11.93 -4.65
N ASP A 236 -12.82 12.24 -4.28
CA ASP A 236 -13.79 11.26 -3.77
C ASP A 236 -14.13 10.20 -4.83
N ALA A 237 -14.39 10.63 -6.07
CA ALA A 237 -14.60 9.73 -7.20
C ALA A 237 -13.39 8.83 -7.45
N LEU A 238 -12.18 9.39 -7.36
CA LEU A 238 -10.93 8.63 -7.49
C LEU A 238 -10.71 7.64 -6.36
N VAL A 239 -11.11 7.95 -5.11
CA VAL A 239 -11.06 6.95 -4.01
C VAL A 239 -11.96 5.78 -4.33
N GLU A 240 -13.19 6.02 -4.74
CA GLU A 240 -14.13 4.94 -4.99
C GLU A 240 -13.72 4.10 -6.20
N TYR A 241 -13.28 4.75 -7.30
CA TYR A 241 -12.66 4.05 -8.43
C TYR A 241 -11.46 3.22 -7.99
N LYS A 242 -10.56 3.79 -7.17
CA LYS A 242 -9.40 3.07 -6.65
C LYS A 242 -9.83 1.84 -5.87
N LEU A 243 -10.86 1.91 -5.04
CA LEU A 243 -11.29 0.77 -4.21
C LEU A 243 -12.01 -0.31 -5.03
N THR A 244 -12.85 0.10 -5.97
CA THR A 244 -13.76 -0.80 -6.70
C THR A 244 -13.18 -1.33 -8.00
N GLY A 245 -12.28 -0.57 -8.64
CA GLY A 245 -11.83 -0.80 -10.00
C GLY A 245 -12.87 -0.45 -11.07
N ASP A 246 -14.02 0.11 -10.69
CA ASP A 246 -15.17 0.28 -11.58
C ASP A 246 -15.12 1.64 -12.31
N GLY A 247 -14.83 1.60 -13.61
CA GLY A 247 -14.77 2.79 -14.45
C GLY A 247 -16.09 3.56 -14.53
N GLU A 248 -17.25 2.91 -14.35
CA GLU A 248 -18.56 3.58 -14.37
C GLU A 248 -18.72 4.51 -13.18
N VAL A 249 -18.19 4.15 -12.02
CA VAL A 249 -18.18 5.00 -10.83
C VAL A 249 -17.44 6.31 -11.13
N LEU A 250 -16.30 6.21 -11.83
CA LEU A 250 -15.51 7.37 -12.17
C LEU A 250 -16.25 8.29 -13.15
N THR A 251 -16.87 7.74 -14.19
CA THR A 251 -17.59 8.54 -15.20
C THR A 251 -18.86 9.20 -14.65
N GLN A 252 -19.58 8.54 -13.74
CA GLN A 252 -20.80 9.09 -13.14
C GLN A 252 -20.53 10.20 -12.12
N LYS A 253 -19.40 10.12 -11.41
CA LYS A 253 -19.07 11.05 -10.31
C LYS A 253 -18.18 12.22 -10.70
N LEU A 254 -17.42 12.10 -11.79
CA LEU A 254 -16.61 13.23 -12.26
C LEU A 254 -17.53 14.36 -12.75
N PRO A 255 -17.27 15.62 -12.34
CA PRO A 255 -18.01 16.76 -12.87
C PRO A 255 -17.65 16.93 -14.34
N VAL A 256 -18.52 16.44 -15.23
CA VAL A 256 -18.38 16.69 -16.67
C VAL A 256 -18.73 18.16 -16.88
N LYS A 257 -17.73 18.98 -17.23
CA LYS A 257 -18.04 20.31 -17.78
C LYS A 257 -18.81 20.10 -19.09
N PRO A 258 -19.99 20.71 -19.25
CA PRO A 258 -20.73 20.66 -20.51
C PRO A 258 -19.93 21.22 -21.68
#